data_AF-A0A7V5H4Y8-F1
#
_entry.id   AF-A0A7V5H4Y8-F1
#
_cell.length_a   1.000
_cell.length_b   1.000
_cell.length_c   1.000
_cell.angle_alpha   90.00
_cell.angle_beta   90.00
_cell.angle_gamma   90.00
#
_symmetry.space_group_name_H-M   'P 1'
#
loop_
_entity.id
_entity.type
_entity.pdbx_description
1 polymer ?
#
loop_
_entity_poly.entity_id
_entity_poly.type
_entity_poly.pdbx_seq_one_letter_code
_entity_poly.pdbx_strand_id
1 'polypeptide(L)'
;MFTPYYRPRRLRRNESIRRMVRETHLRVDDLIFPLFVTEGKNVKNPIASMPGNFQMSIDLLVEEVKEVRQLGIPAIILFGIPEH
;
A
#
# COMPACT_ATOMS: atom_id res chain seq x y z
N MET A 1 42.69 15.90 7.06
CA MET A 1 42.26 15.69 8.46
C MET A 1 40.82 15.17 8.50
N PHE A 2 40.54 13.92 8.12
CA PHE A 2 39.17 13.38 8.26
C PHE A 2 39.15 11.90 8.61
N THR A 3 39.70 11.60 9.78
CA THR A 3 39.35 10.52 10.71
C THR A 3 40.17 10.84 11.97
N PRO A 4 39.56 11.09 13.16
CA PRO A 4 38.32 10.51 13.69
C PRO A 4 37.14 11.50 13.87
N TYR A 5 37.21 12.74 13.35
CA TYR A 5 36.24 13.81 13.63
C TYR A 5 34.84 13.57 13.02
N TYR A 6 34.77 13.15 11.76
CA TYR A 6 33.49 12.86 11.09
C TYR A 6 33.16 11.36 11.16
N ARG A 7 32.09 11.01 11.86
CA ARG A 7 31.63 9.61 12.03
C ARG A 7 30.11 9.53 11.85
N PRO A 8 29.60 9.30 10.62
CA PRO A 8 28.17 9.21 10.33
C PRO A 8 27.42 8.15 11.15
N ARG A 9 28.13 7.10 11.59
CA ARG A 9 27.56 6.05 12.46
C ARG A 9 27.04 6.59 13.80
N ARG A 10 27.51 7.75 14.27
CA ARG A 10 26.99 8.40 15.50
C ARG A 10 25.48 8.65 15.40
N LEU A 11 24.99 9.06 14.23
CA LEU A 11 23.57 9.30 13.97
C LEU A 11 22.74 8.00 13.81
N ARG A 12 23.41 6.85 13.70
CA ARG A 12 22.75 5.54 13.53
C ARG A 12 22.81 4.67 14.79
N ARG A 13 23.34 5.19 15.90
CA ARG A 13 23.66 4.43 17.12
C ARG A 13 22.45 3.77 17.78
N ASN A 14 21.30 4.46 17.82
CA ASN A 14 20.08 3.94 18.43
C ASN A 14 18.85 4.40 17.63
N GLU A 15 17.69 3.84 17.98
CA GLU A 15 16.43 4.18 17.32
C GLU A 15 16.03 5.64 17.52
N SER A 16 16.19 6.18 18.73
CA SER A 16 15.81 7.56 19.04
C SER A 16 16.51 8.58 18.14
N ILE A 17 17.83 8.44 17.95
CA ILE A 17 18.60 9.34 17.07
C ILE A 17 18.17 9.14 15.61
N ARG A 18 18.03 7.88 15.16
CA ARG A 18 17.57 7.60 13.79
C ARG A 18 16.18 8.15 13.51
N ARG A 19 15.29 8.17 14.50
CA ARG A 19 13.94 8.75 14.39
C ARG A 19 14.00 10.27 14.27
N MET A 20 14.89 10.95 15.01
CA MET A 20 15.04 12.41 14.95
C MET A 20 15.61 12.91 13.62
N VAL A 21 16.52 12.15 13.00
CA VAL A 21 17.21 12.56 11.76
C VAL A 21 16.62 11.92 10.49
N ARG A 22 15.48 11.23 10.59
CA ARG A 22 14.84 10.59 9.44
C ARG A 22 14.28 11.64 8.49
N GLU A 23 14.64 11.53 7.21
CA GLU A 23 14.20 12.47 6.18
C GLU A 23 12.86 12.07 5.53
N THR A 24 12.66 10.76 5.30
CA THR A 24 11.47 10.24 4.60
C THR A 24 10.53 9.53 5.56
N HIS A 25 9.24 9.84 5.45
CA HIS A 25 8.17 9.18 6.17
C HIS A 25 7.16 8.64 5.16
N LEU A 26 6.65 7.44 5.43
CA LEU A 26 5.51 6.87 4.71
C LEU A 26 4.29 6.98 5.63
N ARG A 27 3.21 7.55 5.12
CA ARG A 27 1.92 7.71 5.79
C ARG A 27 0.83 7.01 4.99
N VAL A 28 -0.29 6.74 5.63
CA VAL A 28 -1.46 6.16 4.96
C VAL A 28 -1.96 7.08 3.84
N ASP A 29 -1.81 8.39 4.03
CA ASP A 29 -2.16 9.42 3.04
C ASP A 29 -1.36 9.32 1.73
N ASP A 30 -0.20 8.65 1.75
CA ASP A 30 0.66 8.46 0.57
C ASP A 30 0.25 7.23 -0.26
N LEU A 31 -0.76 6.47 0.17
CA LEU A 31 -1.14 5.18 -0.43
C LEU A 31 -2.36 5.30 -1.35
N ILE A 32 -2.32 4.58 -2.47
CA ILE A 32 -3.44 4.35 -3.38
C ILE A 32 -3.62 2.84 -3.53
N PHE A 33 -4.83 2.34 -3.31
CA PHE A 33 -5.10 0.90 -3.37
C PHE A 33 -5.70 0.47 -4.73
N PRO A 34 -4.99 -0.36 -5.52
CA PRO A 34 -5.49 -0.85 -6.79
C PRO A 34 -6.47 -2.01 -6.62
N LEU A 35 -7.59 -1.95 -7.34
CA LEU A 35 -8.63 -2.97 -7.33
C LEU A 35 -8.98 -3.41 -8.77
N PHE A 36 -9.15 -4.71 -8.95
CA PHE A 36 -9.52 -5.32 -10.23
C PHE A 36 -11.00 -5.71 -10.23
N VAL A 37 -11.74 -5.21 -11.21
CA VAL A 37 -13.21 -5.35 -11.30
C VAL A 37 -13.57 -6.25 -12.46
N THR A 38 -14.42 -7.24 -12.24
CA THR A 38 -15.03 -8.07 -13.28
C THR A 38 -16.54 -7.85 -13.31
N GLU A 39 -17.17 -8.21 -14.43
CA GLU A 39 -18.61 -8.36 -14.47
C GLU A 39 -19.08 -9.61 -13.71
N GLY A 40 -20.39 -9.70 -13.47
CA GLY A 40 -21.02 -10.79 -12.73
C GLY A 40 -21.45 -10.40 -11.31
N LYS A 41 -21.78 -11.40 -10.50
CA LYS A 41 -22.27 -11.26 -9.13
C LYS A 41 -21.64 -12.30 -8.22
N ASN A 42 -21.18 -11.89 -7.04
CA ASN A 42 -20.49 -12.74 -6.07
C ASN A 42 -19.26 -13.48 -6.66
N VAL A 43 -18.52 -12.80 -7.53
CA VAL A 43 -17.32 -13.34 -8.20
C VAL A 43 -16.08 -12.86 -7.47
N LYS A 44 -15.20 -13.78 -7.07
CA LYS A 44 -13.89 -13.49 -6.47
C LYS A 44 -12.84 -14.44 -7.03
N ASN A 45 -12.23 -14.04 -8.15
CA ASN A 45 -11.27 -14.86 -8.86
C ASN A 45 -9.84 -14.54 -8.41
N PRO A 46 -9.06 -15.50 -7.91
CA PRO A 46 -7.68 -15.26 -7.50
C PRO A 46 -6.78 -15.01 -8.71
N ILE A 47 -5.86 -14.04 -8.60
CA ILE A 47 -4.85 -13.77 -9.61
C ILE A 47 -3.59 -14.58 -9.29
N ALA A 48 -3.34 -15.67 -10.03
CA ALA A 48 -2.24 -16.59 -9.73
C ALA A 48 -0.85 -15.93 -9.70
N SER A 49 -0.62 -14.93 -10.55
CA SER A 49 0.65 -14.17 -10.59
C SER A 49 0.79 -13.15 -9.47
N MET A 50 -0.30 -12.81 -8.76
CA MET A 50 -0.34 -11.82 -7.69
C MET A 50 -1.03 -12.41 -6.45
N PRO A 51 -0.35 -13.26 -5.67
CA PRO A 51 -0.93 -13.88 -4.49
C PRO A 51 -1.55 -12.85 -3.54
N GLY A 52 -2.78 -13.11 -3.08
CA GLY A 52 -3.55 -12.20 -2.23
C GLY A 52 -4.37 -11.15 -2.99
N ASN A 53 -4.21 -11.02 -4.32
CA ASN A 53 -5.04 -10.14 -5.14
C ASN A 53 -6.12 -10.94 -5.87
N PHE A 54 -7.29 -10.32 -6.02
CA PHE A 54 -8.46 -10.94 -6.62
C PHE A 54 -9.09 -9.99 -7.64
N GLN A 55 -9.71 -10.58 -8.66
CA GLN A 55 -10.65 -9.89 -9.53
C GLN A 55 -12.04 -10.09 -8.94
N MET A 56 -12.72 -8.99 -8.63
CA MET A 56 -13.97 -9.01 -7.86
C MET A 56 -15.10 -8.41 -8.66
N SER A 57 -16.30 -8.97 -8.52
CA SER A 57 -17.51 -8.32 -9.00
C SER A 57 -17.83 -7.07 -8.16
N ILE A 58 -18.64 -6.17 -8.74
CA ILE A 58 -18.94 -4.85 -8.15
C ILE A 58 -19.54 -4.98 -6.74
N ASP A 59 -20.37 -5.98 -6.49
CA ASP A 59 -21.00 -6.23 -5.18
C ASP A 59 -19.99 -6.56 -4.08
N LEU A 60 -18.98 -7.39 -4.38
CA LEU A 60 -17.93 -7.70 -3.41
C LEU A 60 -16.92 -6.56 -3.27
N LEU A 61 -16.67 -5.85 -4.36
CA LEU A 61 -15.77 -4.70 -4.36
C LEU A 61 -16.25 -3.58 -3.43
N VAL A 62 -17.55 -3.33 -3.35
CA VAL A 62 -18.12 -2.31 -2.45
C VAL A 62 -17.82 -2.64 -0.98
N GLU A 63 -17.87 -3.92 -0.58
CA GLU A 63 -17.50 -4.32 0.78
C GLU A 63 -16.00 -4.13 1.03
N GLU A 64 -15.14 -4.52 0.09
CA GLU A 64 -13.68 -4.30 0.18
C GLU A 64 -13.35 -2.80 0.31
N VAL A 65 -14.00 -1.93 -0.46
CA VAL A 65 -13.79 -0.47 -0.41
C VAL A 65 -14.19 0.11 0.95
N LYS A 66 -15.19 -0.46 1.64
CA LYS A 66 -15.53 -0.04 3.01
C LYS A 66 -14.39 -0.35 3.98
N GLU A 67 -13.79 -1.53 3.88
CA GLU A 67 -12.63 -1.90 4.71
C GLU A 67 -11.43 -1.00 4.43
N VAL A 68 -11.13 -0.75 3.15
CA VAL A 68 -10.06 0.17 2.71
C VAL A 68 -10.26 1.57 3.29
N ARG A 69 -11.50 2.06 3.30
CA ARG A 69 -11.85 3.35 3.92
C ARG A 69 -11.67 3.32 5.43
N GLN A 70 -12.04 2.23 6.11
CA GLN A 70 -11.83 2.09 7.56
C GLN A 70 -10.34 2.09 7.94
N LEU A 71 -9.47 1.59 7.06
CA LEU A 71 -8.01 1.65 7.21
C LEU A 71 -7.43 3.05 6.99
N GLY A 72 -8.24 4.02 6.52
CA GLY A 72 -7.84 5.41 6.31
C GLY A 72 -7.15 5.67 4.98
N ILE A 73 -7.17 4.72 4.03
CA ILE A 73 -6.55 4.90 2.71
C ILE A 73 -7.36 5.94 1.92
N PRO A 74 -6.74 7.02 1.42
CA PRO A 74 -7.47 8.15 0.86
C PRO A 74 -8.05 7.89 -0.54
N ALA A 75 -7.46 6.97 -1.30
CA ALA A 75 -7.82 6.75 -2.70
C ALA A 75 -7.69 5.29 -3.14
N ILE A 76 -8.54 4.93 -4.11
CA ILE A 76 -8.50 3.66 -4.83
C ILE A 76 -8.33 3.93 -6.32
N ILE A 77 -7.70 3.00 -7.03
CA ILE A 77 -7.63 2.99 -8.50
C ILE A 77 -8.31 1.73 -9.02
N LEU A 78 -9.23 1.89 -9.97
CA LEU A 78 -10.06 0.82 -10.49
C LEU A 78 -9.56 0.35 -11.85
N PHE A 79 -9.38 -0.96 -12.01
CA PHE A 79 -9.06 -1.61 -13.27
C PHE A 79 -10.21 -2.53 -13.68
N GLY A 80 -10.99 -2.13 -14.68
CA GLY A 80 -12.06 -2.95 -15.24
C GLY A 80 -11.52 -4.00 -16.20
N ILE A 81 -11.94 -5.25 -16.03
CA ILE A 81 -11.61 -6.38 -16.90
C ILE A 81 -12.86 -6.69 -17.72
N PRO A 82 -12.88 -6.37 -19.03
CA PRO A 82 -14.04 -6.66 -19.87
C PRO A 82 -14.19 -8.16 -20.11
N GLU A 83 -15.42 -8.63 -20.30
CA GLU A 83 -15.69 -10.02 -20.69
C GLU A 83 -15.35 -10.29 -22.17
N HIS A 84 -15.23 -9.23 -22.99
CA HIS A 84 -15.02 -9.27 -24.45
C HIS A 84 -14.03 -8.22 -24.94
#